data_AF-A0AAF0HRB6-F1
#
_entry.id   AF-A0AAF0HRB6-F1
#
_cell.length_a   1.000
_cell.length_b   1.000
_cell.length_c   1.000
_cell.angle_alpha   90.00
_cell.angle_beta   90.00
_cell.angle_gamma   90.00
#
_symmetry.space_group_name_H-M   'P 1'
#
loop_
_entity.id
_entity.type
_entity.pdbx_description
1 polymer ?
#
loop_
_entity_poly.entity_id
_entity_poly.type
_entity_poly.pdbx_seq_one_letter_code
_entity_poly.pdbx_strand_id
1 'polypeptide(L)'
;MIQPGATFKDNLQLLPPIDGIARIDLTDATGAVVASIENQPGKQGSLAVYAYLQQTFGTLDAVAAEHGLAVFAEHTADARNRPGAHPNVDRLIAIVEGGDALAIGVVTG
;
A
#
# COMPACT_ATOMS: atom_id res chain seq x y z
N MET A 1 -8.46 -1.07 -12.17
CA MET A 1 -8.40 -1.72 -10.85
C MET A 1 -8.45 -3.22 -11.04
N ILE A 2 -7.53 -3.99 -10.43
CA ILE A 2 -7.60 -5.46 -10.46
C ILE A 2 -8.77 -5.96 -9.60
N GLN A 3 -9.26 -7.17 -9.87
CA GLN A 3 -10.11 -7.90 -8.94
C GLN A 3 -9.20 -8.76 -8.04
N PRO A 4 -9.11 -8.51 -6.73
CA PRO A 4 -8.29 -9.32 -5.83
C PRO A 4 -8.83 -10.76 -5.75
N GLY A 5 -7.94 -11.73 -5.89
CA GLY A 5 -8.16 -13.15 -5.66
C GLY A 5 -7.92 -13.56 -4.20
N ALA A 6 -7.74 -14.86 -3.99
CA ALA A 6 -7.76 -15.49 -2.67
C ALA A 6 -6.52 -15.25 -1.81
N THR A 7 -5.35 -15.02 -2.42
CA THR A 7 -4.07 -14.88 -1.70
C THR A 7 -3.31 -13.64 -2.12
N PHE A 8 -2.49 -13.11 -1.22
CA PHE A 8 -1.62 -11.97 -1.52
C PHE A 8 -0.66 -12.28 -2.67
N LYS A 9 -0.12 -13.51 -2.69
CA LYS A 9 0.78 -13.96 -3.75
C LYS A 9 0.12 -13.92 -5.13
N ASP A 10 -1.12 -14.39 -5.25
CA ASP A 10 -1.84 -14.36 -6.52
C ASP A 10 -2.15 -12.92 -6.93
N ASN A 11 -2.52 -12.07 -5.98
CA ASN A 11 -2.78 -10.65 -6.22
C ASN A 11 -1.54 -9.92 -6.74
N LEU A 12 -0.36 -10.20 -6.18
CA LEU A 12 0.90 -9.60 -6.63
C LEU A 12 1.21 -9.88 -8.11
N GLN A 13 0.80 -11.04 -8.63
CA GLN A 13 1.02 -11.39 -10.05
C GLN A 13 0.17 -10.56 -11.02
N LEU A 14 -0.89 -9.91 -10.51
CA LEU A 14 -1.77 -9.05 -11.29
C LEU A 14 -1.33 -7.58 -11.28
N LEU A 15 -0.35 -7.23 -10.43
CA LEU A 15 0.11 -5.85 -10.29
C LEU A 15 1.11 -5.48 -11.39
N PRO A 16 1.14 -4.19 -11.80
CA PRO A 16 2.18 -3.68 -12.67
C PRO A 16 3.58 -3.93 -12.11
N PRO A 17 4.59 -4.06 -12.99
CA PRO A 17 5.98 -4.15 -12.58
C PRO A 17 6.43 -2.90 -11.81
N ILE A 18 7.40 -3.08 -10.92
CA ILE A 18 8.02 -2.03 -10.09
C ILE A 18 9.43 -1.65 -10.57
N ASP A 19 9.80 -2.05 -11.79
CA ASP A 19 11.07 -1.71 -12.42
C ASP A 19 11.26 -0.18 -12.47
N GLY A 20 12.45 0.29 -12.08
CA GLY A 20 12.76 1.72 -12.02
C GLY A 20 12.15 2.48 -10.84
N ILE A 21 11.40 1.83 -9.95
CA ILE A 21 10.94 2.44 -8.69
C ILE A 21 12.01 2.24 -7.62
N ALA A 22 12.56 3.32 -7.09
CA ALA A 22 13.49 3.29 -5.96
C ALA A 22 12.75 3.16 -4.62
N ARG A 23 11.66 3.91 -4.44
CA ARG A 23 10.79 3.86 -3.27
C ARG A 23 9.43 4.53 -3.50
N ILE A 24 8.52 4.33 -2.56
CA ILE A 24 7.31 5.14 -2.39
C ILE A 24 7.48 6.01 -1.14
N ASP A 25 7.20 7.31 -1.24
CA ASP A 25 7.08 8.22 -0.10
C ASP A 25 5.59 8.55 0.11
N LEU A 26 5.12 8.48 1.36
CA LEU A 26 3.76 8.86 1.74
C LEU A 26 3.82 10.20 2.48
N THR A 27 3.05 11.17 1.99
CA THR A 27 3.02 12.51 2.59
C THR A 27 1.66 12.85 3.16
N ASP A 28 1.64 13.48 4.33
CA ASP A 28 0.43 14.00 4.93
C ASP A 28 -0.04 15.32 4.28
N ALA A 29 -1.14 15.87 4.78
CA ALA A 29 -1.72 17.13 4.29
C ALA A 29 -0.82 18.36 4.49
N THR A 30 0.18 18.27 5.36
CA THR A 30 1.18 19.35 5.56
C THR A 30 2.34 19.25 4.58
N GLY A 31 2.41 18.17 3.81
CA GLY A 31 3.51 17.86 2.89
C GLY A 31 4.68 17.14 3.55
N ALA A 32 4.56 16.73 4.81
CA ALA A 32 5.61 15.98 5.50
C ALA A 32 5.58 14.52 5.08
N VAL A 33 6.75 13.93 4.80
CA VAL A 33 6.89 12.49 4.55
C VAL A 33 6.70 11.75 5.88
N VAL A 34 5.60 11.00 5.99
CA VAL A 34 5.24 10.25 7.19
C VAL A 34 5.64 8.77 7.09
N ALA A 35 6.00 8.30 5.90
CA ALA A 35 6.64 6.99 5.71
C ALA A 35 7.26 6.84 4.32
N SER A 36 8.20 5.89 4.24
CA SER A 36 8.80 5.47 2.98
C SER A 36 8.81 3.94 2.88
N ILE A 37 8.51 3.42 1.69
CA ILE A 37 8.61 2.00 1.35
C ILE A 37 9.73 1.87 0.31
N GLU A 38 10.90 1.40 0.73
CA GLU A 38 12.06 1.23 -0.15
C GLU A 38 11.95 -0.05 -0.99
N ASN A 39 12.45 0.00 -2.23
CA ASN A 39 12.60 -1.19 -3.07
C ASN A 39 13.77 -2.05 -2.58
N GLN A 40 13.51 -2.83 -1.52
CA GLN A 40 14.47 -3.72 -0.87
C GLN A 40 13.87 -5.09 -0.61
N PRO A 41 14.69 -6.17 -0.51
CA PRO A 41 14.23 -7.50 -0.16
C PRO A 41 13.30 -7.49 1.07
N GLY A 42 12.15 -8.15 0.96
CA GLY A 42 11.14 -8.20 2.02
C GLY A 42 10.13 -7.04 2.02
N LYS A 43 10.38 -5.93 1.31
CA LYS A 43 9.44 -4.79 1.19
C LYS A 43 8.75 -4.68 -0.17
N GLN A 44 9.23 -5.42 -1.16
CA GLN A 44 8.80 -5.30 -2.57
C GLN A 44 7.30 -5.57 -2.78
N GLY A 45 6.70 -6.47 -1.99
CA GLY A 45 5.26 -6.72 -2.05
C GLY A 45 4.45 -5.46 -1.72
N SER A 46 4.78 -4.77 -0.61
CA SER A 46 4.13 -3.50 -0.27
C SER A 46 4.47 -2.40 -1.26
N LEU A 47 5.70 -2.35 -1.78
CA LEU A 47 6.06 -1.38 -2.82
C LEU A 47 5.15 -1.50 -4.04
N ALA A 48 4.93 -2.73 -4.53
CA ALA A 48 4.07 -3.00 -5.68
C ALA A 48 2.61 -2.60 -5.41
N VAL A 49 2.08 -2.93 -4.23
CA VAL A 49 0.71 -2.53 -3.86
C VAL A 49 0.57 -1.01 -3.86
N TYR A 50 1.48 -0.29 -3.19
CA TYR A 50 1.36 1.17 -3.08
C TYR A 50 1.62 1.89 -4.41
N ALA A 51 2.52 1.39 -5.25
CA ALA A 51 2.70 1.90 -6.61
C ALA A 51 1.42 1.71 -7.45
N TYR A 52 0.80 0.53 -7.37
CA TYR A 52 -0.48 0.25 -8.02
C TYR A 52 -1.62 1.15 -7.52
N LEU A 53 -1.70 1.39 -6.20
CA LEU A 53 -2.70 2.27 -5.60
C LEU A 53 -2.51 3.71 -6.11
N GLN A 54 -1.28 4.18 -6.21
CA GLN A 54 -0.97 5.49 -6.81
C GLN A 54 -1.47 5.57 -8.25
N GLN A 55 -1.17 4.56 -9.08
CA GLN A 55 -1.57 4.55 -10.48
C GLN A 55 -3.10 4.49 -10.64
N THR A 56 -3.79 3.78 -9.76
CA THR A 56 -5.23 3.50 -9.89
C THR A 56 -6.11 4.59 -9.27
N PHE A 57 -5.69 5.16 -8.14
CA PHE A 57 -6.50 6.08 -7.33
C PHE A 57 -5.87 7.47 -7.17
N GLY A 58 -4.57 7.63 -7.41
CA GLY A 58 -3.83 8.87 -7.21
C GLY A 58 -3.48 9.14 -5.73
N THR A 59 -4.48 9.17 -4.86
CA THR A 59 -4.35 9.44 -3.42
C THR A 59 -4.72 8.20 -2.60
N LEU A 60 -4.08 8.03 -1.44
CA LEU A 60 -4.41 6.98 -0.48
C LEU A 60 -5.52 7.46 0.47
N ASP A 61 -6.75 7.51 -0.04
CA ASP A 61 -7.96 7.75 0.75
C ASP A 61 -8.59 6.44 1.25
N ALA A 62 -9.74 6.52 1.92
CA ALA A 62 -10.44 5.35 2.44
C ALA A 62 -10.79 4.33 1.34
N VAL A 63 -11.18 4.78 0.14
CA VAL A 63 -11.53 3.89 -0.97
C VAL A 63 -10.29 3.15 -1.50
N ALA A 64 -9.19 3.88 -1.70
CA ALA A 64 -7.92 3.28 -2.08
C ALA A 64 -7.40 2.32 -1.00
N ALA A 65 -7.57 2.66 0.27
CA ALA A 65 -7.14 1.85 1.40
C ALA A 65 -7.97 0.56 1.54
N GLU A 66 -9.30 0.62 1.41
CA GLU A 66 -10.16 -0.56 1.38
C GLU A 66 -9.75 -1.53 0.26
N HIS A 67 -9.51 -1.00 -0.93
CA HIS A 67 -9.02 -1.81 -2.04
C HIS A 67 -7.63 -2.40 -1.76
N GLY A 68 -6.71 -1.61 -1.20
CA GLY A 68 -5.41 -2.07 -0.77
C GLY A 68 -5.47 -3.22 0.23
N LEU A 69 -6.38 -3.14 1.22
CA LEU A 69 -6.62 -4.23 2.18
C LEU A 69 -7.13 -5.50 1.50
N ALA A 70 -7.98 -5.39 0.48
CA ALA A 70 -8.40 -6.54 -0.30
C ALA A 70 -7.22 -7.15 -1.09
N VAL A 71 -6.35 -6.31 -1.65
CA VAL A 71 -5.12 -6.76 -2.35
C VAL A 71 -4.17 -7.49 -1.39
N PHE A 72 -4.00 -7.01 -0.15
CA PHE A 72 -3.17 -7.65 0.87
C PHE A 72 -3.73 -8.98 1.41
N ALA A 73 -4.98 -9.32 1.09
CA ALA A 73 -5.61 -10.61 1.37
C ALA A 73 -5.39 -11.10 2.81
N GLU A 74 -4.75 -12.25 3.01
CA GLU A 74 -4.53 -12.86 4.33
C GLU A 74 -3.77 -11.96 5.31
N HIS A 75 -2.92 -11.04 4.83
CA HIS A 75 -2.19 -10.10 5.68
C HIS A 75 -3.12 -9.07 6.35
N THR A 76 -4.27 -8.76 5.75
CA THR A 76 -5.28 -7.88 6.37
C THR A 76 -5.88 -8.50 7.62
N ALA A 77 -6.26 -9.78 7.55
CA ALA A 77 -6.79 -10.48 8.72
C ALA A 77 -5.73 -10.61 9.82
N ASP A 78 -4.48 -10.89 9.43
CA ASP A 78 -3.36 -11.02 10.36
C ASP A 78 -3.00 -9.69 11.04
N ALA A 79 -3.00 -8.58 10.31
CA ALA A 79 -2.78 -7.23 10.86
C ALA A 79 -3.83 -6.83 11.90
N ARG A 80 -5.12 -7.12 11.63
CA ARG A 80 -6.21 -6.89 12.60
C ARG A 80 -6.02 -7.68 13.90
N ASN A 81 -5.51 -8.91 13.80
CA ASN A 81 -5.28 -9.77 14.96
C ASN A 81 -3.97 -9.46 15.70
N ARG A 82 -3.00 -8.85 15.02
CA ARG A 82 -1.68 -8.51 15.56
C ARG A 82 -1.26 -7.09 15.16
N PRO A 83 -1.88 -6.05 15.75
CA PRO A 83 -1.57 -4.66 15.42
C PRO A 83 -0.07 -4.36 15.51
N GLY A 84 0.49 -3.75 14.46
CA GLY A 84 1.92 -3.43 14.36
C GLY A 84 2.77 -4.52 13.69
N ALA A 85 2.21 -5.70 13.42
CA ALA A 85 2.93 -6.76 12.69
C ALA A 85 3.13 -6.43 11.21
N HIS A 86 2.28 -5.57 10.64
CA HIS A 86 2.28 -5.22 9.22
C HIS A 86 2.11 -3.72 9.04
N PRO A 87 3.16 -2.90 9.26
CA PRO A 87 3.03 -1.43 9.29
C PRO A 87 2.36 -0.81 8.06
N ASN A 88 2.52 -1.42 6.89
CA ASN A 88 1.88 -0.98 5.65
C ASN A 88 0.40 -1.36 5.56
N VAL A 89 -0.01 -2.46 6.17
CA VAL A 89 -1.42 -2.89 6.22
C VAL A 89 -2.14 -2.16 7.35
N ASP A 90 -1.49 -2.04 8.52
CA ASP A 90 -1.98 -1.27 9.67
C ASP A 90 -2.34 0.17 9.28
N ARG A 91 -1.50 0.79 8.42
CA ARG A 91 -1.78 2.12 7.87
C ARG A 91 -3.07 2.18 7.05
N LEU A 92 -3.31 1.19 6.21
CA LEU A 92 -4.54 1.15 5.41
C LEU A 92 -5.76 0.96 6.31
N ILE A 93 -5.66 0.10 7.34
CA ILE A 93 -6.71 -0.06 8.35
C ILE A 93 -7.02 1.30 9.00
N ALA A 94 -6.00 2.02 9.46
CA ALA A 94 -6.20 3.32 10.10
C ALA A 94 -6.90 4.34 9.19
N ILE A 95 -6.57 4.37 7.89
CA ILE A 95 -7.22 5.27 6.91
C ILE A 95 -8.69 4.86 6.70
N VAL A 96 -8.97 3.56 6.57
CA VAL A 96 -10.36 3.06 6.49
C VAL A 96 -11.17 3.40 7.74
N GLU A 97 -10.53 3.41 8.91
CA GLU A 97 -11.15 3.76 10.20
C GLU A 97 -11.30 5.27 10.44
N GLY A 98 -11.04 6.10 9.43
CA GLY A 98 -11.26 7.56 9.48
C GLY A 98 -9.98 8.37 9.68
N GLY A 99 -8.81 7.76 9.56
CA GLY A 99 -7.54 8.48 9.46
C GLY A 99 -7.43 9.34 8.20
N ASP A 100 -6.55 10.34 8.24
CA ASP A 100 -6.36 11.26 7.13
C ASP A 100 -5.80 10.56 5.88
N ALA A 101 -6.27 11.00 4.71
CA ALA A 101 -5.74 10.55 3.43
C ALA A 101 -4.27 10.99 3.26
N LEU A 102 -3.48 10.16 2.57
CA LEU A 102 -2.07 10.44 2.28
C LEU A 102 -1.85 10.55 0.77
N ALA A 103 -0.97 11.45 0.34
CA ALA A 103 -0.50 11.43 -1.05
C ALA A 103 0.60 10.36 -1.22
N ILE A 104 0.61 9.71 -2.39
CA ILE A 104 1.57 8.66 -2.73
C ILE A 104 2.57 9.20 -3.77
N GLY A 105 3.81 9.42 -3.35
CA GLY A 105 4.91 9.86 -4.20
C GLY A 105 5.75 8.68 -4.69
N VAL A 106 5.82 8.47 -6.01
CA VAL A 106 6.72 7.47 -6.61
C VAL A 106 8.08 8.12 -6.86
N VAL A 107 9.14 7.54 -6.30
CA VAL A 107 10.51 7.98 -6.53
C VAL A 107 11.19 7.00 -7.47
N THR A 108 11.63 7.49 -8.63
CA THR A 108 12.33 6.68 -9.64
C THR A 108 13.83 6.62 -9.38
N GLY A 109 14.51 5.55 -9.81
CA GLY A 109 15.96 5.38 -9.67
C GLY A 109 16.57 4.52 -10.76
#